data_AF-A0A388K1C4-F1
#
_entry.id   AF-A0A388K1C4-F1
#
_cell.length_a   1.000
_cell.length_b   1.000
_cell.length_c   1.000
_cell.angle_alpha   90.00
_cell.angle_beta   90.00
_cell.angle_gamma   90.00
#
_symmetry.space_group_name_H-M   'P 1'
#
loop_
_entity.id
_entity.type
_entity.pdbx_description
1 polymer ?
#
loop_
_entity_poly.entity_id
_entity_poly.type
_entity_poly.pdbx_seq_one_letter_code
_entity_poly.pdbx_strand_id
1 'polypeptide(L)'
;MSTRMKKVLTALEGLRKKPDLGEEDIGPIEKLIADAYSIIDKSAKVGTIHRNKASRRKSRLARAKRTLLMQAGLYTPAPAAGAGVEAVAA
;
A
#
# COMPACT_ATOMS: atom_id res chain seq x y z
N MET A 1 -14.13 5.80 11.61
CA MET A 1 -13.00 5.11 10.93
C MET A 1 -12.54 5.77 9.61
N SER A 2 -13.05 6.95 9.25
CA SER A 2 -12.60 7.71 8.06
C SER A 2 -11.30 8.49 8.34
N THR A 3 -11.07 8.89 9.60
CA THR A 3 -10.04 9.87 9.99
C THR A 3 -8.60 9.39 9.82
N ARG A 4 -8.21 8.18 10.26
CA ARG A 4 -6.81 7.70 10.07
C ARG A 4 -6.50 7.23 8.66
N MET A 5 -7.45 6.61 7.95
CA MET A 5 -7.24 6.26 6.54
C MET A 5 -7.07 7.52 5.68
N LYS A 6 -7.84 8.57 5.98
CA LYS A 6 -7.67 9.89 5.35
C LYS A 6 -6.30 10.50 5.71
N LYS A 7 -5.83 10.41 6.96
CA LYS A 7 -4.47 10.82 7.36
C LYS A 7 -3.37 10.11 6.57
N VAL A 8 -3.46 8.78 6.40
CA VAL A 8 -2.48 8.03 5.60
C VAL A 8 -2.53 8.49 4.15
N LEU A 9 -3.71 8.66 3.56
CA LEU A 9 -3.83 9.13 2.17
C LEU A 9 -3.31 10.56 1.98
N THR A 10 -3.57 11.48 2.91
CA THR A 10 -3.06 12.86 2.84
C THR A 10 -1.54 12.91 3.03
N ALA A 11 -0.97 12.08 3.91
CA ALA A 11 0.48 11.96 4.06
C ALA A 11 1.12 11.40 2.77
N LEU A 12 0.52 10.36 2.17
CA LEU A 12 0.97 9.79 0.91
C LEU A 12 0.83 10.76 -0.27
N GLU A 13 -0.22 11.60 -0.31
CA GLU A 13 -0.41 12.65 -1.33
C GLU A 13 0.60 13.80 -1.20
N GLY A 14 0.98 14.16 0.03
CA GLY A 14 2.02 15.15 0.29
C GLY A 14 3.39 14.70 -0.20
N LEU A 15 3.71 13.42 0.00
CA LEU A 15 4.95 12.80 -0.46
C LEU A 15 4.96 12.53 -1.97
N ARG A 16 3.81 12.26 -2.58
CA ARG A 16 3.69 12.11 -4.05
C ARG A 16 4.15 13.34 -4.83
N LYS A 17 4.20 14.51 -4.20
CA LYS A 17 4.65 15.77 -4.80
C LYS A 17 6.16 16.00 -4.67
N LYS A 18 6.87 15.23 -3.84
CA LYS A 18 8.32 15.30 -3.68
C LYS A 18 8.94 14.04 -4.28
N PRO A 19 9.68 14.14 -5.40
CA PRO A 19 10.24 12.98 -6.09
C PRO A 19 11.44 12.33 -5.38
N ASP A 20 12.05 13.01 -4.40
CA ASP A 20 13.20 12.50 -3.66
C ASP A 20 12.74 11.82 -2.35
N LEU A 21 12.38 10.55 -2.43
CA LEU A 21 12.12 9.73 -1.24
C LEU A 21 13.43 9.05 -0.82
N GLY A 22 14.10 9.61 0.18
CA GLY A 22 15.13 8.91 0.94
C GLY A 22 14.49 7.86 1.87
N GLU A 23 15.27 6.84 2.24
CA GLU A 23 14.85 5.76 3.17
C GLU A 23 14.34 6.29 4.52
N GLU A 24 14.76 7.50 4.92
CA GLU A 24 14.39 8.16 6.17
C GLU A 24 12.89 8.50 6.26
N ASP A 25 12.24 8.79 5.15
CA ASP A 25 10.79 9.08 5.11
C ASP A 25 9.94 7.80 5.10
N ILE A 26 10.53 6.65 4.78
CA ILE A 26 9.81 5.37 4.69
C ILE A 26 9.44 4.86 6.08
N GLY A 27 10.33 5.00 7.06
CA GLY A 27 10.13 4.49 8.43
C GLY A 27 8.85 5.02 9.12
N PRO A 28 8.59 6.34 9.13
CA PRO A 28 7.36 6.91 9.68
C PRO A 28 6.09 6.44 8.94
N ILE A 29 6.16 6.27 7.62
CA ILE A 29 5.03 5.81 6.80
C ILE A 29 4.66 4.37 7.15
N GLU A 30 5.64 3.50 7.32
CA GLU A 30 5.41 2.10 7.68
C GLU A 30 4.73 1.96 9.04
N LYS A 31 5.12 2.78 10.02
CA LYS A 31 4.45 2.86 11.33
C LYS A 31 2.98 3.30 11.17
N LEU A 32 2.70 4.32 10.37
CA LEU A 32 1.33 4.78 10.11
C LEU A 32 0.48 3.73 9.36
N ILE A 33 1.10 2.93 8.48
CA ILE A 33 0.43 1.83 7.79
C ILE A 33 0.10 0.68 8.76
N ALA A 34 1.04 0.31 9.64
CA ALA A 34 0.84 -0.73 10.65
C ALA A 34 -0.32 -0.39 11.61
N ASP A 35 -0.38 0.86 12.04
CA ASP A 35 -1.48 1.41 12.83
C ASP A 35 -2.82 1.32 12.10
N ALA A 36 -2.84 1.67 10.81
CA ALA A 36 -4.04 1.59 9.98
C ALA A 36 -4.54 0.16 9.83
N TYR A 37 -3.64 -0.81 9.59
CA TYR A 37 -4.00 -2.23 9.49
C TYR A 37 -4.54 -2.79 10.80
N SER A 38 -3.89 -2.48 11.92
CA SER A 38 -4.32 -2.92 13.25
C SER A 38 -5.76 -2.50 13.56
N ILE A 39 -6.15 -1.27 13.21
CA ILE A 39 -7.52 -0.79 13.43
C ILE A 39 -8.49 -1.44 12.44
N ILE A 40 -8.11 -1.58 11.16
CA ILE A 40 -8.92 -2.27 10.14
C ILE A 40 -9.27 -3.68 10.59
N ASP A 41 -8.30 -4.41 11.15
CA ASP A 41 -8.50 -5.78 11.60
C ASP A 41 -9.28 -5.86 12.90
N LYS A 42 -9.05 -4.94 13.83
CA LYS A 42 -9.87 -4.82 15.04
C LYS A 42 -11.34 -4.55 14.69
N SER A 43 -11.63 -3.62 13.78
CA SER A 43 -13.00 -3.31 13.36
C SER A 43 -13.65 -4.42 12.52
N ALA A 44 -12.85 -5.23 11.80
CA ALA A 44 -13.35 -6.42 11.12
C ALA A 44 -13.68 -7.53 12.13
N LYS A 45 -12.83 -7.72 13.14
CA LYS A 45 -13.02 -8.70 14.23
C LYS A 45 -14.24 -8.38 15.10
N VAL A 46 -14.42 -7.10 15.44
CA VAL A 46 -15.58 -6.61 16.23
C VAL A 46 -16.86 -6.57 15.37
N GLY A 47 -16.78 -6.82 14.06
CA GLY A 47 -17.95 -6.87 13.17
C GLY A 47 -18.48 -5.51 12.73
N THR A 48 -17.83 -4.40 13.13
CA THR A 48 -18.20 -3.03 12.71
C THR A 48 -18.09 -2.84 11.20
N ILE A 49 -17.19 -3.58 10.53
CA ILE A 49 -17.09 -3.63 9.07
C ILE A 49 -17.01 -5.09 8.58
N HIS A 50 -17.65 -5.38 7.45
CA HIS A 50 -17.53 -6.70 6.82
C HIS A 50 -16.10 -6.96 6.32
N ARG A 51 -15.64 -8.23 6.38
CA ARG A 51 -14.31 -8.69 5.94
C ARG A 51 -13.89 -8.20 4.54
N ASN A 52 -14.84 -8.13 3.60
CA ASN A 52 -14.56 -7.65 2.24
C ASN A 52 -14.29 -6.14 2.23
N LYS A 53 -14.98 -5.37 3.08
CA LYS A 53 -14.73 -3.92 3.22
C LYS A 53 -13.36 -3.68 3.86
N ALA A 54 -12.96 -4.49 4.84
CA ALA A 54 -11.62 -4.45 5.40
C ALA A 54 -10.55 -4.76 4.34
N SER A 55 -10.71 -5.85 3.58
CA SER A 55 -9.79 -6.27 2.52
C SER A 55 -9.61 -5.20 1.44
N ARG A 56 -10.70 -4.58 0.98
CA ARG A 56 -10.64 -3.47 0.01
C ARG A 56 -9.88 -2.26 0.56
N ARG A 57 -10.02 -1.94 1.85
CA ARG A 57 -9.28 -0.84 2.49
C ARG A 57 -7.78 -1.14 2.60
N LYS A 58 -7.40 -2.37 2.94
CA LYS A 58 -5.98 -2.80 2.95
C LYS A 58 -5.36 -2.74 1.56
N SER A 59 -6.07 -3.26 0.57
CA SER A 59 -5.63 -3.24 -0.84
C SER A 59 -5.41 -1.81 -1.34
N ARG A 60 -6.29 -0.86 -0.98
CA ARG A 60 -6.13 0.55 -1.35
C ARG A 60 -4.83 1.16 -0.80
N LEU A 61 -4.49 0.89 0.45
CA LEU A 61 -3.25 1.39 1.06
C LEU A 61 -2.01 0.75 0.44
N ALA A 62 -2.06 -0.57 0.17
CA ALA A 62 -0.96 -1.29 -0.47
C ALA A 62 -0.69 -0.78 -1.90
N ARG A 63 -1.76 -0.51 -2.67
CA ARG A 63 -1.64 0.08 -4.01
C ARG A 63 -0.99 1.46 -3.97
N ALA A 64 -1.38 2.30 -3.02
CA ALA A 64 -0.79 3.63 -2.85
C ALA A 64 0.71 3.57 -2.50
N LYS A 65 1.12 2.67 -1.57
CA LYS A 65 2.54 2.41 -1.29
C LYS A 65 3.28 1.96 -2.55
N ARG A 66 2.71 1.02 -3.31
CA ARG A 66 3.32 0.52 -4.56
C ARG A 66 3.52 1.63 -5.59
N THR A 67 2.55 2.52 -5.77
CA THR A 67 2.69 3.65 -6.71
C THR A 67 3.81 4.60 -6.29
N LEU A 68 3.93 4.92 -5.01
CA LEU A 68 5.03 5.77 -4.51
C LEU A 68 6.39 5.12 -4.71
N LEU A 69 6.52 3.82 -4.41
CA LEU A 69 7.79 3.11 -4.60
C LEU A 69 8.19 3.00 -6.07
N MET A 70 7.23 2.86 -6.98
CA MET A 70 7.50 2.92 -8.43
C MET A 70 7.93 4.32 -8.88
N GLN A 71 7.31 5.38 -8.33
CA GLN A 71 7.67 6.77 -8.65
C GLN A 71 9.04 7.16 -8.11
N ALA A 72 9.42 6.62 -6.94
CA ALA A 72 10.74 6.82 -6.35
C ALA A 72 11.85 5.98 -7.02
N GLY A 73 11.52 5.12 -8.00
CA GLY A 73 12.49 4.24 -8.68
C GLY A 73 13.00 3.06 -7.84
N LEU A 74 12.63 2.95 -6.56
CA LEU A 74 13.05 1.89 -5.64
C LEU A 74 12.33 0.54 -5.85
N TYR A 75 11.26 0.51 -6.65
CA TYR A 75 10.51 -0.72 -6.90
C TYR A 75 10.10 -0.85 -8.37
N THR A 76 10.78 -1.74 -9.09
CA THR A 76 10.32 -2.26 -10.38
C THR A 76 9.59 -3.57 -10.11
N PRO A 77 8.26 -3.64 -10.25
CA PRO A 77 7.59 -4.92 -10.14
C PRO A 77 8.05 -5.82 -11.29
N ALA A 78 8.64 -6.97 -10.96
CA ALA A 78 8.82 -8.04 -11.94
C ALA A 78 7.43 -8.39 -12.53
N PRO A 79 7.32 -8.59 -13.86
CA PRO A 79 6.09 -9.07 -14.46
C PRO A 79 5.76 -10.42 -13.81
N ALA A 80 4.51 -10.57 -13.38
CA ALA A 80 4.08 -11.69 -12.56
C ALA A 80 4.44 -13.05 -13.19
N ALA A 81 5.27 -13.83 -12.51
CA ALA A 81 5.44 -15.25 -12.77
C ALA A 81 4.07 -15.93 -12.58
N GLY A 82 3.44 -16.28 -13.70
CA GLY A 82 2.08 -16.82 -13.73
C GLY A 82 1.36 -16.75 -15.09
N ALA A 83 2.07 -16.51 -16.20
CA ALA A 83 1.58 -16.86 -17.53
C ALA A 83 2.60 -17.82 -18.15
N GLY A 84 2.32 -19.12 -18.05
CA GLY A 84 3.08 -20.12 -18.78
C GLY A 84 2.80 -19.96 -20.27
N VAL A 85 3.84 -19.71 -21.05
CA VAL A 85 4.00 -20.24 -22.41
C VAL A 85 5.49 -20.55 -22.55
N GLU A 86 5.79 -21.85 -22.60
CA GLU A 86 7.08 -22.35 -23.06
C GLU A 86 7.31 -22.01 -24.54
N ALA A 87 8.57 -22.11 -24.97
CA ALA A 87 9.06 -22.15 -26.35
C ALA A 87 9.23 -20.76 -27.02
N VAL A 88 10.29 -20.46 -27.77
CA VAL A 88 11.20 -21.30 -28.57
C VAL A 88 12.58 -20.64 -28.58
N ALA A 89 13.62 -21.42 -28.34
CA ALA A 89 14.97 -21.11 -28.80
C ALA A 89 15.06 -21.40 -30.30
N ALA A 90 15.48 -20.41 -31.10
CA ALA A 90 16.05 -20.57 -32.44
C ALA A 90 16.89 -19.33 -32.76
#